data_AF-A0A0T6AW93-F1
#
_entry.id   AF-A0A0T6AW93-F1
#
_cell.length_a   1.000
_cell.length_b   1.000
_cell.length_c   1.000
_cell.angle_alpha   90.00
_cell.angle_beta   90.00
_cell.angle_gamma   90.00
#
_symmetry.space_group_name_H-M   'P 1'
#
loop_
_entity.id
_entity.type
_entity.pdbx_description
1 polymer ?
#
loop_
_entity_poly.entity_id
_entity_poly.type
_entity_poly.pdbx_seq_one_letter_code
_entity_poly.pdbx_strand_id
1 'polypeptide(L)'
;QLTSNIFNGHLTGFTDEFLSSLFAVKAELCNRKFELKVNDVRFVSHPTLLQRRNKTQDESGLLLINIVFALQAVASHSVVKCYHDLSKRMGIVLKHEEQRCGFISEQTLTMATAHDDSYANNTDMSFKV
;
A
#
# COMPACT_ATOMS: atom_id res chain seq x y z
N GLN A 1 19.16 -22.54 -10.39
CA GLN A 1 18.12 -21.95 -11.26
C GLN A 1 17.76 -20.60 -10.64
N LEU A 2 18.06 -19.47 -11.29
CA LEU A 2 17.63 -18.17 -10.78
C LEU A 2 16.11 -18.09 -10.97
N THR A 3 15.36 -18.36 -9.90
CA THR A 3 13.91 -18.19 -9.88
C THR A 3 13.62 -16.69 -9.88
N SER A 4 12.96 -16.19 -10.93
CA SER A 4 12.48 -14.81 -11.00
C SER A 4 11.56 -14.52 -9.82
N ASN A 5 11.69 -13.34 -9.21
CA ASN A 5 10.76 -12.91 -8.16
C ASN A 5 9.39 -12.49 -8.73
N ILE A 6 9.22 -12.46 -10.05
CA ILE A 6 7.91 -12.36 -10.71
C ILE A 6 7.64 -13.65 -11.49
N PHE A 7 6.64 -14.41 -11.07
CA PHE A 7 6.24 -15.66 -11.70
C PHE A 7 4.74 -15.65 -11.99
N ASN A 8 4.35 -15.85 -13.25
CA ASN A 8 2.94 -15.79 -13.70
C ASN A 8 2.19 -14.52 -13.25
N GLY A 9 2.88 -13.38 -13.24
CA GLY A 9 2.31 -12.10 -12.79
C GLY A 9 2.19 -11.94 -11.28
N HIS A 10 2.60 -12.94 -10.50
CA HIS A 10 2.63 -12.89 -9.05
C HIS A 10 4.04 -12.53 -8.54
N LEU A 11 4.09 -11.72 -7.49
CA LEU A 11 5.33 -11.41 -6.78
C LEU A 11 5.66 -12.55 -5.81
N THR A 12 6.84 -13.15 -5.88
CA THR A 12 7.27 -14.27 -5.05
C THR A 12 8.63 -14.00 -4.41
N GLY A 13 8.97 -14.73 -3.34
CA GLY A 13 10.27 -14.60 -2.67
C GLY A 13 10.44 -13.35 -1.79
N PHE A 14 9.34 -12.66 -1.48
CA PHE A 14 9.27 -11.61 -0.47
C PHE A 14 8.17 -11.97 0.53
N THR A 15 8.42 -11.77 1.83
CA THR A 15 7.39 -11.95 2.86
C THR A 15 6.57 -10.67 3.04
N ASP A 16 5.36 -10.81 3.57
CA ASP A 16 4.48 -9.67 3.82
C ASP A 16 5.07 -8.70 4.86
N GLU A 17 5.80 -9.21 5.85
CA GLU A 17 6.51 -8.39 6.85
C GLU A 17 7.62 -7.56 6.21
N PHE A 18 8.35 -8.14 5.26
CA PHE A 18 9.37 -7.41 4.52
C PHE A 18 8.75 -6.33 3.64
N LEU A 19 7.71 -6.64 2.88
CA LEU A 19 7.05 -5.69 1.98
C LEU A 19 6.36 -4.56 2.75
N SER A 20 5.71 -4.88 3.86
CA SER A 20 5.07 -3.87 4.74
C SER A 20 6.09 -2.92 5.34
N SER A 21 7.23 -3.43 5.83
CA SER A 21 8.31 -2.59 6.33
C SER A 21 8.92 -1.72 5.22
N LEU A 22 9.14 -2.29 4.04
CA LEU A 22 9.77 -1.61 2.92
C LEU A 22 8.92 -0.46 2.36
N PHE A 23 7.61 -0.64 2.32
CA PHE A 23 6.67 0.32 1.76
C PHE A 23 5.89 1.12 2.80
N ALA A 24 6.24 0.95 4.09
CA ALA A 24 5.77 1.79 5.18
C ALA A 24 5.97 3.27 4.82
N VAL A 25 4.88 4.02 4.81
CA VAL A 25 4.88 5.34 4.19
C VAL A 25 5.54 6.35 5.14
N LYS A 26 6.66 6.92 4.70
CA LYS A 26 7.28 8.09 5.35
C LYS A 26 6.69 9.35 4.73
N ALA A 27 6.22 10.28 5.56
CA ALA A 27 5.64 11.54 5.09
C ALA A 27 6.58 12.35 4.18
N GLU A 28 7.90 12.24 4.40
CA GLU A 28 8.95 12.87 3.58
C GLU A 28 9.01 12.38 2.12
N LEU A 29 8.43 11.21 1.85
CA LEU A 29 8.36 10.61 0.52
C LEU A 29 7.05 10.91 -0.20
N CYS A 30 6.08 11.54 0.48
CA CYS A 30 4.81 11.90 -0.15
C CYS A 30 5.00 12.92 -1.27
N ASN A 31 4.18 12.78 -2.32
CA ASN A 31 4.19 13.61 -3.52
C ASN A 31 5.51 13.54 -4.32
N ARG A 32 6.36 12.56 -4.03
CA ARG A 32 7.61 12.29 -4.75
C ARG A 32 7.52 10.93 -5.43
N LYS A 33 8.20 10.79 -6.56
CA LYS A 33 8.38 9.49 -7.20
C LYS A 33 9.18 8.60 -6.25
N PHE A 34 8.65 7.42 -5.96
CA PHE A 34 9.37 6.34 -5.31
C PHE A 34 9.68 5.27 -6.35
N GLU A 35 10.95 4.87 -6.40
CA GLU A 35 11.43 3.79 -7.26
C GLU A 35 12.53 3.03 -6.52
N LEU A 36 12.39 1.71 -6.42
CA LEU A 36 13.34 0.83 -5.75
C LEU A 36 13.51 -0.44 -6.56
N LYS A 37 14.77 -0.84 -6.81
CA LYS A 37 15.08 -2.12 -7.44
C LYS A 37 15.62 -3.09 -6.40
N VAL A 38 14.98 -4.26 -6.29
CA VAL A 38 15.45 -5.39 -5.49
C VAL A 38 15.46 -6.61 -6.41
N ASN A 39 16.62 -7.26 -6.56
CA ASN A 39 16.81 -8.37 -7.50
C ASN A 39 16.36 -8.01 -8.93
N ASP A 40 15.48 -8.82 -9.50
CA ASP A 40 14.86 -8.66 -10.82
C ASP A 40 13.50 -7.96 -10.77
N VAL A 41 13.17 -7.30 -9.65
CA VAL A 41 11.94 -6.50 -9.47
C VAL A 41 12.29 -5.03 -9.28
N ARG A 42 11.53 -4.17 -9.95
CA ARG A 42 11.53 -2.72 -9.78
C ARG A 42 10.17 -2.29 -9.26
N PHE A 43 10.13 -1.84 -8.02
CA PHE A 43 8.98 -1.27 -7.36
C PHE A 43 8.85 0.21 -7.71
N VAL A 44 7.65 0.63 -8.09
CA VAL A 44 7.36 2.01 -8.52
C VAL A 44 6.10 2.49 -7.82
N SER A 45 6.15 3.68 -7.22
CA SER A 45 4.98 4.27 -6.57
C SER A 45 5.03 5.80 -6.49
N HIS A 46 3.93 6.37 -6.01
CA HIS A 46 3.77 7.78 -5.69
C HIS A 46 2.96 7.91 -4.39
N PRO A 47 3.63 7.90 -3.23
CA PRO A 47 2.93 7.98 -1.95
C PRO A 47 2.12 9.27 -1.83
N THR A 48 0.88 9.14 -1.35
CA THR A 48 -0.09 10.24 -1.30
C THR A 48 -0.55 10.47 0.13
N LEU A 49 -0.49 11.74 0.56
CA LEU A 49 -1.00 12.19 1.84
C LEU A 49 -2.47 12.59 1.71
N LEU A 50 -3.32 11.98 2.54
CA LEU A 50 -4.73 12.28 2.67
C LEU A 50 -5.00 13.03 3.97
N GLN A 51 -5.85 14.04 3.89
CA GLN A 51 -6.35 14.75 5.06
C GLN A 51 -7.73 14.18 5.39
N ARG A 52 -7.87 13.59 6.58
CA ARG A 52 -9.16 13.12 7.06
C ARG A 52 -10.03 14.33 7.40
N ARG A 53 -11.25 14.37 6.87
CA ARG A 53 -12.21 15.43 7.17
C ARG A 53 -13.10 14.98 8.32
N ASN A 54 -12.81 15.43 9.54
CA ASN A 54 -13.73 15.21 10.65
C ASN A 54 -14.81 16.30 10.67
N LYS A 55 -16.05 15.91 10.99
CA LYS A 55 -17.18 16.83 11.22
C LYS A 55 -17.03 17.62 12.53
N THR A 56 -16.16 17.18 13.43
CA THR A 56 -15.77 17.83 14.68
C THR A 56 -14.28 18.17 14.59
N GLN A 57 -13.92 19.42 14.88
CA GLN A 57 -12.62 20.04 14.54
C GLN A 57 -11.37 19.43 15.24
N ASP A 58 -11.52 18.51 16.20
CA ASP A 58 -10.45 18.20 17.15
C ASP A 58 -9.53 17.03 16.80
N GLU A 59 -9.82 16.19 15.79
CA GLU A 59 -8.88 15.12 15.38
C GLU A 59 -8.71 15.01 13.86
N SER A 60 -8.09 16.03 13.25
CA SER A 60 -7.65 15.91 11.85
C SER A 60 -6.53 14.87 11.72
N GLY A 61 -6.89 13.59 11.56
CA GLY A 61 -5.94 12.51 11.32
C GLY A 61 -5.30 12.62 9.93
N LEU A 62 -3.99 12.41 9.86
CA LEU A 62 -3.29 12.24 8.58
C LEU A 62 -3.33 10.76 8.19
N LEU A 63 -3.76 10.47 6.96
CA LEU A 63 -3.72 9.13 6.41
C LEU A 63 -2.76 9.11 5.21
N LEU A 64 -1.87 8.13 5.18
CA LEU A 64 -0.90 7.99 4.11
C LEU A 64 -1.20 6.72 3.32
N ILE A 65 -1.26 6.85 2.00
CA ILE A 65 -1.47 5.72 1.09
C ILE A 65 -0.26 5.60 0.18
N ASN A 66 0.19 4.36 -0.03
CA ASN A 66 1.23 4.04 -0.99
C ASN A 66 0.77 2.88 -1.89
N ILE A 67 0.49 3.19 -3.15
CA ILE A 67 0.13 2.20 -4.18
C ILE A 67 1.38 1.84 -4.94
N VAL A 68 1.85 0.61 -4.74
CA VAL A 68 3.12 0.13 -5.29
C VAL A 68 2.87 -0.86 -6.43
N PHE A 69 3.50 -0.62 -7.57
CA PHE A 69 3.55 -1.54 -8.69
C PHE A 69 4.90 -2.26 -8.71
N ALA A 70 4.87 -3.60 -8.77
CA ALA A 70 6.05 -4.42 -8.96
C ALA A 70 6.22 -4.76 -10.45
N LEU A 71 7.30 -4.25 -11.05
CA LEU A 71 7.62 -4.45 -12.46
C LEU A 71 8.87 -5.33 -12.59
N GLN A 72 9.05 -6.00 -13.72
CA GLN A 72 10.35 -6.60 -14.03
C GLN A 72 11.42 -5.51 -14.09
N ALA A 73 12.61 -5.78 -13.54
CA ALA A 73 13.70 -4.79 -13.47
C ALA A 73 14.20 -4.35 -14.86
N VAL A 74 13.94 -5.15 -15.89
CA VAL A 74 14.27 -4.86 -17.29
C VAL A 74 13.22 -4.00 -18.00
N ALA A 75 12.11 -3.65 -17.33
CA ALA A 75 11.08 -2.79 -17.89
C ALA A 75 11.68 -1.44 -18.35
N SER A 76 11.20 -0.97 -19.51
CA SER A 76 11.68 0.28 -20.09
C SER A 76 11.29 1.50 -19.24
N HIS A 77 12.04 2.60 -19.41
CA HIS A 77 11.76 3.85 -18.70
C HIS A 77 10.36 4.40 -18.96
N SER A 78 9.81 4.22 -20.16
CA SER A 78 8.44 4.64 -20.47
C SER A 78 7.40 3.86 -19.68
N VAL A 79 7.55 2.53 -19.55
CA VAL A 79 6.67 1.69 -18.74
C VAL A 79 6.76 2.08 -17.26
N VAL A 80 7.96 2.24 -16.73
CA VAL A 80 8.19 2.71 -15.36
C VAL A 80 7.49 4.05 -15.11
N LYS A 81 7.63 4.99 -16.05
CA LYS A 81 6.96 6.30 -15.98
C LYS A 81 5.44 6.16 -15.99
N CYS A 82 4.88 5.33 -16.86
CA CYS A 82 3.44 5.09 -16.93
C CYS A 82 2.87 4.57 -15.59
N TYR A 83 3.54 3.63 -14.94
CA TYR A 83 3.09 3.10 -13.64
C TYR A 83 3.27 4.11 -12.49
N HIS A 84 4.33 4.92 -12.53
CA HIS A 84 4.43 6.08 -11.62
C HIS A 84 3.24 7.04 -11.82
N ASP A 85 2.97 7.45 -13.05
CA ASP A 85 1.89 8.40 -13.36
C ASP A 85 0.52 7.81 -13.01
N LEU A 86 0.34 6.51 -13.18
CA LEU A 86 -0.86 5.78 -12.74
C LEU A 86 -1.02 5.82 -11.22
N SER A 87 0.02 5.46 -10.44
CA SER A 87 -0.03 5.52 -8.97
C SER A 87 -0.38 6.92 -8.46
N LYS A 88 0.18 7.97 -9.08
CA LYS A 88 -0.15 9.36 -8.78
C LYS A 88 -1.62 9.69 -9.04
N ARG A 89 -2.18 9.25 -10.18
CA ARG A 89 -3.59 9.47 -10.50
C ARG A 89 -4.51 8.72 -9.55
N MET A 90 -4.18 7.49 -9.17
CA MET A 90 -4.94 6.76 -8.16
C MET A 90 -4.94 7.49 -6.82
N GLY A 91 -3.79 8.03 -6.40
CA GLY A 91 -3.70 8.87 -5.20
C GLY A 91 -4.66 10.07 -5.22
N ILE A 92 -4.79 10.75 -6.37
CA ILE A 92 -5.74 11.86 -6.54
C ILE A 92 -7.19 11.36 -6.39
N VAL A 93 -7.53 10.23 -7.02
CA VAL A 93 -8.87 9.64 -6.93
C VAL A 93 -9.20 9.25 -5.48
N LEU A 94 -8.30 8.55 -4.79
CA LEU A 94 -8.52 8.16 -3.39
C LEU A 94 -8.61 9.37 -2.46
N LYS A 95 -7.86 10.44 -2.73
CA LYS A 95 -8.00 11.71 -2.02
C LYS A 95 -9.37 12.32 -2.20
N HIS A 96 -9.89 12.32 -3.43
CA HIS A 96 -11.24 12.79 -3.71
C HIS A 96 -12.28 11.93 -2.99
N GLU A 97 -12.17 10.60 -3.04
CA GLU A 97 -13.12 9.69 -2.39
C GLU A 97 -13.11 9.81 -0.87
N GLU A 98 -11.94 10.02 -0.26
CA GLU A 98 -11.84 10.32 1.16
C GLU A 98 -12.56 11.64 1.51
N GLN A 99 -12.40 12.67 0.69
CA GLN A 99 -13.08 13.96 0.91
C GLN A 99 -14.59 13.91 0.65
N ARG A 100 -15.02 13.11 -0.33
CA ARG A 100 -16.41 12.98 -0.77
C ARG A 100 -17.26 12.25 0.25
N CYS A 101 -16.78 11.10 0.73
CA CYS A 101 -17.56 10.22 1.60
C CYS A 101 -16.75 9.50 2.68
N GLY A 102 -15.46 9.82 2.86
CA GLY A 102 -14.63 9.14 3.85
C GLY A 102 -14.32 7.69 3.47
N PHE A 103 -14.30 7.38 2.17
CA PHE A 103 -14.17 6.01 1.67
C PHE A 103 -12.96 5.28 2.24
N ILE A 104 -11.78 5.92 2.29
CA ILE A 104 -10.57 5.25 2.78
C ILE A 104 -10.65 5.05 4.29
N SER A 105 -11.17 6.03 5.02
CA SER A 105 -11.40 5.89 6.47
C SER A 105 -12.33 4.71 6.78
N GLU A 106 -13.41 4.54 6.01
CA GLU A 106 -14.31 3.38 6.13
C GLU A 106 -13.58 2.07 5.82
N GLN A 107 -12.88 1.97 4.69
CA GLN A 107 -12.16 0.75 4.30
C GLN A 107 -11.04 0.40 5.29
N THR A 108 -10.35 1.41 5.84
CA THR A 108 -9.32 1.21 6.88
C THR A 108 -9.91 0.60 8.14
N LEU A 109 -11.10 1.07 8.55
CA LEU A 109 -11.81 0.49 9.69
C LEU A 109 -12.21 -0.96 9.40
N THR A 110 -12.78 -1.25 8.23
CA THR A 110 -13.14 -2.62 7.83
C THR A 110 -11.92 -3.55 7.84
N MET A 111 -10.77 -3.10 7.32
CA MET A 111 -9.54 -3.87 7.33
C MET A 111 -9.04 -4.15 8.76
N ALA A 112 -9.08 -3.14 9.64
CA ALA A 112 -8.68 -3.30 11.04
C ALA A 112 -9.58 -4.29 11.78
N THR A 113 -10.90 -4.17 11.63
CA THR A 113 -11.86 -5.09 12.25
C THR A 113 -11.68 -6.53 11.76
N ALA A 114 -11.51 -6.74 10.45
CA ALA A 114 -11.29 -8.08 9.91
C ALA A 114 -9.98 -8.70 10.41
N HIS A 115 -8.94 -7.89 10.60
CA HIS A 115 -7.68 -8.33 11.19
C HIS A 115 -7.92 -8.79 12.63
N ASP A 116 -8.57 -7.98 13.47
CA ASP A 116 -8.84 -8.31 14.87
C ASP A 116 -9.73 -9.56 15.05
N ASP A 117 -10.76 -9.74 14.22
CA ASP A 117 -11.63 -10.92 14.22
C ASP A 117 -10.84 -12.21 13.88
N SER A 118 -9.84 -12.10 13.00
CA SER A 118 -8.95 -13.21 12.63
C SER A 118 -8.06 -13.63 13.81
N TYR A 119 -7.71 -12.71 14.71
CA TYR A 119 -6.99 -13.03 15.94
C TYR A 119 -7.91 -13.65 17.00
N ALA A 120 -9.14 -13.14 17.16
CA ALA A 120 -10.12 -13.71 18.10
C ALA A 120 -10.47 -15.17 17.76
N ASN A 121 -10.59 -15.49 16.48
CA ASN A 121 -10.86 -16.86 16.01
C ASN A 121 -9.65 -17.81 16.11
N ASN A 122 -8.42 -17.29 16.24
CA ASN A 122 -7.23 -18.11 16.48
C ASN A 122 -7.02 -18.44 17.97
N THR A 123 -7.59 -17.64 18.89
CA THR A 123 -7.53 -17.92 20.33
C THR A 123 -8.52 -19.00 20.80
N ASP A 124 -9.55 -19.33 20.03
CA ASP A 124 -10.55 -20.36 20.41
C ASP A 124 -10.06 -21.81 20.17
N MET A 125 -8.88 -21.99 19.58
CA MET A 125 -8.25 -23.31 19.38
C MET A 125 -7.14 -23.62 20.40
N SER A 126 -6.92 -22.77 21.40
CA SER A 126 -5.95 -23.01 22.47
C SER A 126 -6.60 -22.81 23.83
N PHE A 127 -7.41 -23.78 24.26
CA PHE A 127 -7.53 -24.22 25.66
C PHE A 127 -8.43 -25.47 25.71
N LYS A 128 -7.80 -26.65 25.71
CA LYS A 128 -8.37 -27.82 26.36
C LYS A 128 -7.32 -28.36 27.33
N VAL A 129 -7.63 -28.22 28.61
CA VAL A 129 -6.94 -28.81 29.77
C VAL A 129 -6.99 -30.33 29.68
#